data_AF-A0A7R9YPJ0-F1
#
_entry.id   AF-A0A7R9YPJ0-F1
#
_cell.length_a   1.000
_cell.length_b   1.000
_cell.length_c   1.000
_cell.angle_alpha   90.00
_cell.angle_beta   90.00
_cell.angle_gamma   90.00
#
_symmetry.space_group_name_H-M   'P 1'
#
loop_
_entity.id
_entity.type
_entity.pdbx_description
1 polymer ?
#
loop_
_entity_poly.entity_id
_entity_poly.type
_entity_poly.pdbx_seq_one_letter_code
_entity_poly.pdbx_strand_id
1 'polypeptide(L)'
;GQKYYSEVATQLFNVIYTSLPIILVAVTDADVPRYVAERVPALYRAGVRQAVYTHALFWSWVAEALLVGGLLYMASKEVFAAQFARGLSSPSVLSLGIICQSTIVTVCTLRLALEVHAWKW
;
A
#
# COMPACT_ATOMS: atom_id res chain seq x y z
N GLY A 1 26.11 -4.86 -9.59
CA GLY A 1 25.06 -3.92 -9.14
C GLY A 1 25.01 -3.93 -7.63
N GLN A 2 25.02 -2.76 -6.99
CA GLN A 2 24.93 -2.63 -5.54
C GLN A 2 23.48 -2.81 -5.08
N LYS A 3 23.25 -3.60 -4.02
CA LYS A 3 21.91 -3.83 -3.47
C LYS A 3 21.39 -2.55 -2.81
N TYR A 4 20.22 -2.10 -3.26
CA TYR A 4 19.57 -0.89 -2.75
C TYR A 4 18.81 -1.15 -1.44
N TYR A 5 18.31 -2.37 -1.25
CA TYR A 5 17.58 -2.80 -0.06
C TYR A 5 18.31 -3.92 0.67
N SER A 6 18.15 -3.98 2.00
CA SER A 6 18.58 -5.12 2.81
C SER A 6 17.60 -6.27 2.63
N GLU A 7 18.11 -7.50 2.46
CA GLU A 7 17.28 -8.70 2.24
C GLU A 7 16.27 -8.93 3.37
N VAL A 8 16.71 -8.71 4.62
CA VAL A 8 15.87 -8.82 5.81
C VAL A 8 14.75 -7.76 5.78
N ALA A 9 15.09 -6.54 5.36
CA ALA A 9 14.10 -5.46 5.28
C ALA A 9 13.04 -5.78 4.20
N THR A 10 13.44 -6.31 3.05
CA THR A 10 12.50 -6.70 1.98
C THR A 10 11.60 -7.89 2.40
N GLN A 11 12.14 -8.87 3.13
CA GLN A 11 11.35 -10.01 3.60
C GLN A 11 10.33 -9.59 4.66
N LEU A 12 10.74 -8.78 5.64
CA LEU A 12 9.84 -8.25 6.67
C LEU A 12 8.75 -7.34 6.07
N PHE A 13 9.07 -6.61 4.99
CA PHE A 13 8.11 -5.77 4.28
C PHE A 13 6.89 -6.55 3.78
N ASN A 14 7.11 -7.67 3.11
CA ASN A 14 6.03 -8.48 2.54
C ASN A 14 5.20 -9.16 3.63
N VAL A 15 5.86 -9.68 4.68
CA VAL A 15 5.20 -10.55 5.67
C VAL A 15 4.50 -9.76 6.78
N ILE A 16 5.13 -8.70 7.29
CA ILE A 16 4.61 -8.01 8.48
C ILE A 16 3.89 -6.72 8.09
N TYR A 17 4.51 -5.92 7.23
CA TYR A 17 4.05 -4.54 7.03
C TYR A 17 3.00 -4.38 5.93
N THR A 18 2.87 -5.35 5.02
CA THR A 18 1.89 -5.30 3.94
C THR A 18 0.85 -6.40 4.03
N SER A 19 1.21 -7.67 4.17
CA SER A 19 0.20 -8.75 4.22
C SER A 19 -0.63 -8.79 5.50
N LEU A 20 -0.04 -8.58 6.67
CA LEU A 20 -0.77 -8.61 7.95
C LEU A 20 -1.91 -7.57 8.01
N PRO A 21 -1.70 -6.27 7.71
CA PRO A 21 -2.80 -5.31 7.71
C PRO A 21 -3.84 -5.58 6.63
N ILE A 22 -3.44 -6.09 5.45
CA ILE A 22 -4.38 -6.50 4.39
C ILE A 22 -5.27 -7.64 4.86
N ILE A 23 -4.69 -8.67 5.50
CA ILE A 23 -5.43 -9.81 6.04
C ILE A 23 -6.39 -9.35 7.14
N LEU A 24 -5.93 -8.47 8.04
CA LEU A 24 -6.78 -7.95 9.11
C LEU A 24 -7.99 -7.23 8.53
N VAL A 25 -7.77 -6.30 7.59
CA VAL A 25 -8.85 -5.60 6.88
C VAL A 25 -9.77 -6.61 6.20
N ALA A 26 -9.25 -7.55 5.42
CA ALA A 26 -10.05 -8.53 4.70
C ALA A 26 -10.93 -9.42 5.60
N VAL A 27 -10.51 -9.70 6.83
CA VAL A 27 -11.31 -10.48 7.80
C VAL A 27 -12.34 -9.61 8.51
N THR A 28 -11.99 -8.36 8.82
CA THR A 28 -12.86 -7.45 9.59
C THR A 28 -13.86 -6.71 8.74
N ASP A 29 -13.57 -6.51 7.45
CA ASP A 29 -14.40 -5.75 6.54
C ASP A 29 -15.61 -6.60 6.15
N ALA A 30 -16.77 -6.13 6.58
CA ALA A 30 -18.04 -6.71 6.18
C ALA A 30 -18.95 -5.54 5.86
N ASP A 31 -19.21 -5.35 4.56
CA ASP A 31 -19.98 -4.24 4.01
C ASP A 31 -21.38 -4.11 4.63
N VAL A 32 -21.96 -5.23 5.08
CA VAL A 32 -23.31 -5.27 5.65
C VAL A 32 -23.38 -6.30 6.78
N PRO A 33 -24.02 -5.99 7.92
CA PRO A 33 -24.30 -6.99 8.94
C PRO A 33 -25.21 -8.11 8.39
N ARG A 34 -24.97 -9.35 8.82
CA ARG A 34 -25.58 -10.57 8.26
C ARG A 34 -27.11 -10.50 8.09
N TYR A 35 -27.80 -9.85 9.03
CA TYR A 35 -29.26 -9.70 9.00
C TYR A 35 -29.78 -8.83 7.84
N VAL A 36 -29.00 -7.86 7.35
CA VAL A 36 -29.37 -7.01 6.20
C VAL A 36 -29.07 -7.75 4.89
N ALA A 37 -27.96 -8.48 4.83
CA ALA A 37 -27.59 -9.29 3.67
C ALA A 37 -28.68 -10.32 3.32
N GLU A 38 -29.32 -10.93 4.33
CA GLU A 38 -30.43 -11.88 4.12
C GLU A 38 -31.73 -11.21 3.66
N ARG A 39 -32.00 -9.98 4.12
CA ARG A 39 -33.24 -9.25 3.80
C ARG A 39 -33.23 -8.60 2.42
N VAL A 40 -32.05 -8.31 1.87
CA VAL A 40 -31.91 -7.60 0.59
C VAL A 40 -31.09 -8.45 -0.40
N PRO A 41 -31.71 -9.44 -1.08
CA PRO A 41 -31.02 -10.31 -2.04
C PRO A 41 -30.51 -9.56 -3.28
N ALA A 42 -30.94 -8.31 -3.48
CA ALA A 42 -30.45 -7.45 -4.55
C ALA A 42 -28.94 -7.11 -4.43
N LEU A 43 -28.39 -7.09 -3.20
CA LEU A 43 -26.95 -6.86 -2.96
C LEU A 43 -26.09 -7.96 -3.61
N TYR A 44 -26.56 -9.20 -3.59
CA TYR A 44 -25.84 -10.33 -4.20
C TYR A 44 -25.78 -10.24 -5.74
N ARG A 45 -26.80 -9.66 -6.38
CA ARG A 45 -26.86 -9.52 -7.84
C ARG A 45 -25.78 -8.59 -8.40
N ALA A 46 -25.25 -7.67 -7.59
CA ALA A 46 -24.15 -6.79 -7.98
C ALA A 46 -22.84 -7.57 -8.19
N GLY A 47 -22.56 -8.57 -7.35
CA GLY A 47 -21.40 -9.45 -7.49
C GLY A 47 -21.49 -10.36 -8.73
N VAL A 48 -22.67 -10.94 -9.00
CA VAL A 48 -22.91 -11.81 -10.16
C VAL A 48 -22.72 -11.07 -11.50
N ARG A 49 -22.97 -9.76 -11.53
CA ARG A 49 -22.76 -8.92 -12.72
C ARG A 49 -21.30 -8.46 -12.90
N GLN A 50 -20.37 -8.93 -12.06
CA GLN A 50 -18.96 -8.51 -12.06
C GLN A 50 -18.74 -6.99 -11.99
N ALA A 51 -19.74 -6.24 -11.53
CA ALA A 51 -19.67 -4.78 -11.47
C ALA A 51 -18.65 -4.28 -10.43
N VAL A 52 -18.29 -5.14 -9.46
CA VAL A 52 -17.38 -4.81 -8.36
C VAL A 52 -15.91 -4.97 -8.75
N TYR A 53 -15.58 -5.90 -9.65
CA TYR A 53 -14.20 -6.15 -10.08
C TYR A 53 -14.12 -6.32 -11.58
N THR A 54 -13.75 -5.24 -12.27
CA THR A 54 -13.54 -5.22 -13.73
C THR A 54 -12.04 -5.15 -14.03
N HIS A 55 -11.60 -5.75 -15.14
CA HIS A 55 -10.19 -5.68 -15.57
C HIS A 55 -9.66 -4.24 -15.71
N ALA A 56 -10.50 -3.28 -16.11
CA ALA A 56 -10.13 -1.87 -16.18
C ALA A 56 -9.79 -1.28 -14.80
N LEU A 57 -10.53 -1.66 -13.76
CA LEU A 57 -10.27 -1.22 -12.38
C LEU A 57 -8.94 -1.78 -11.88
N PHE A 58 -8.67 -3.06 -12.13
CA PHE A 58 -7.38 -3.68 -11.79
C PHE A 58 -6.20 -2.91 -12.41
N TRP A 59 -6.26 -2.61 -13.71
CA TRP A 59 -5.20 -1.86 -14.38
C TRP A 59 -5.08 -0.42 -13.87
N SER A 60 -6.19 0.22 -13.51
CA SER A 60 -6.15 1.56 -12.89
C SER A 60 -5.39 1.55 -11.56
N TRP A 61 -5.58 0.52 -10.73
CA TRP A 61 -4.86 0.36 -9.47
C TRP A 61 -3.37 0.07 -9.69
N VAL A 62 -3.03 -0.74 -10.70
CA VAL A 62 -1.62 -0.98 -11.06
C VAL A 62 -0.95 0.32 -11.52
N ALA A 63 -1.62 1.12 -12.35
CA ALA A 63 -1.11 2.42 -12.79
C ALA A 63 -0.93 3.40 -11.61
N GLU A 64 -1.91 3.47 -10.71
CA GLU A 64 -1.82 4.27 -9.47
C GLU A 64 -0.60 3.85 -8.63
N ALA A 65 -0.41 2.54 -8.42
CA ALA A 65 0.72 2.02 -7.66
C ALA A 65 2.08 2.36 -8.29
N LEU A 66 2.18 2.29 -9.61
CA LEU A 66 3.40 2.69 -10.34
C LEU A 66 3.69 4.19 -10.20
N LEU A 67 2.66 5.03 -10.31
CA LEU A 67 2.80 6.47 -10.18
C LEU A 67 3.20 6.87 -8.76
N VAL A 68 2.49 6.38 -7.74
CA VAL A 68 2.79 6.66 -6.32
C VAL A 68 4.16 6.13 -5.94
N GLY A 69 4.50 4.90 -6.33
CA GLY A 69 5.82 4.31 -6.07
C GLY A 69 6.95 5.09 -6.74
N GLY A 70 6.76 5.51 -8.00
CA GLY A 70 7.70 6.35 -8.72
C GLY A 70 7.89 7.72 -8.07
N LEU A 71 6.80 8.39 -7.67
CA LEU A 71 6.85 9.68 -6.99
C LEU A 71 7.59 9.61 -5.65
N LEU A 72 7.34 8.58 -4.84
CA LEU A 72 8.02 8.37 -3.56
C LEU A 72 9.53 8.13 -3.74
N TYR A 73 9.92 7.38 -4.77
CA TYR A 73 11.32 7.18 -5.10
C TYR A 73 11.99 8.50 -5.51
N MET A 74 11.35 9.27 -6.39
CA MET A 74 11.86 10.58 -6.83
C MET A 74 11.98 11.55 -5.65
N ALA A 75 10.97 11.62 -4.79
CA ALA A 75 11.01 12.43 -3.57
C ALA A 75 12.17 12.04 -2.65
N SER A 76 12.38 10.73 -2.43
CA SER A 76 13.49 10.23 -1.60
C SER A 76 14.86 10.59 -2.18
N LYS A 77 14.99 10.58 -3.51
CA LYS A 77 16.21 10.98 -4.22
C LYS A 77 16.48 12.49 -4.09
N GLU A 78 15.46 13.34 -4.24
CA GLU A 78 15.63 14.79 -4.08
C GLU A 78 16.01 15.18 -2.65
N VAL A 79 15.43 14.50 -1.65
CA VAL A 79 15.83 14.67 -0.25
C VAL A 79 17.30 14.33 -0.06
N PHE A 80 17.79 13.25 -0.68
CA PHE A 80 19.20 12.87 -0.63
C PHE A 80 20.12 13.88 -1.31
N ALA A 81 19.74 14.37 -2.49
CA ALA A 81 20.48 15.42 -3.19
C ALA A 81 20.57 16.71 -2.35
N ALA A 82 19.48 17.09 -1.68
CA ALA A 82 19.44 18.25 -0.79
C ALA A 82 20.32 18.07 0.47
N GLN A 83 20.44 16.84 1.01
CA GLN A 83 21.34 16.55 2.13
C GLN A 83 22.81 16.70 1.72
N PHE A 84 23.17 16.21 0.53
CA PHE A 84 24.52 16.36 -0.02
C PHE A 84 24.87 17.84 -0.26
N ALA A 85 23.94 18.63 -0.80
CA ALA A 85 24.13 20.07 -1.02
C ALA A 85 24.34 20.87 0.27
N ARG A 86 23.86 20.38 1.42
CA ARG A 86 24.05 21.01 2.74
C ARG A 86 25.39 20.66 3.41
N GLY A 87 26.26 19.89 2.73
CA GLY A 87 27.57 19.51 3.25
C GLY A 87 27.54 18.49 4.38
N LEU A 88 26.39 17.82 4.61
CA LEU A 88 26.34 16.67 5.50
C LEU A 88 27.03 15.46 4.84
N SER A 89 27.62 14.60 5.66
CA SER A 89 28.26 13.36 5.23
C SER A 89 27.35 12.57 4.28
N SER A 90 27.88 12.15 3.13
CA SER A 90 27.15 11.37 2.13
C SER A 90 26.47 10.17 2.77
N PRO A 91 25.12 10.12 2.86
CA PRO A 91 24.44 9.00 3.46
C PRO A 91 24.67 7.76 2.59
N SER A 92 24.82 6.59 3.22
CA SER A 92 25.00 5.34 2.49
C SER A 92 23.76 5.04 1.62
N VAL A 93 23.95 4.34 0.48
CA VAL A 93 22.84 3.90 -0.38
C VAL A 93 21.80 3.09 0.41
N LEU A 94 22.24 2.38 1.45
CA LEU A 94 21.39 1.60 2.35
C LEU A 94 20.50 2.48 3.23
N SER A 95 21.02 3.63 3.70
CA SER A 95 20.23 4.60 4.48
C SER A 95 19.06 5.17 3.66
N LEU A 96 19.31 5.47 2.38
CA LEU A 96 18.29 5.89 1.43
C LEU A 96 17.26 4.78 1.16
N GLY A 97 17.71 3.52 1.05
CA GLY A 97 16.83 2.35 0.95
C GLY A 97 15.85 2.23 2.12
N ILE A 98 16.32 2.42 3.36
CA ILE A 98 15.49 2.35 4.58
C ILE A 98 14.46 3.50 4.62
N ILE A 99 14.86 4.72 4.26
CA ILE A 99 13.96 5.88 4.23
C ILE A 99 12.86 5.69 3.19
N CYS A 100 13.23 5.27 1.97
CA CYS A 100 12.28 4.99 0.91
C CYS A 100 11.28 3.91 1.34
N GLN A 101 11.79 2.82 1.95
CA GLN A 101 10.97 1.70 2.39
C GLN A 101 9.98 2.07 3.50
N SER A 102 10.42 2.79 4.53
CA SER A 102 9.55 3.22 5.64
C SER A 102 8.45 4.19 5.18
N THR A 103 8.78 5.08 4.25
CA THR A 103 7.80 6.00 3.64
C THR A 103 6.75 5.24 2.84
N ILE A 104 7.18 4.26 2.03
CA ILE A 104 6.26 3.40 1.25
C ILE A 104 5.33 2.62 2.16
N VAL A 105 5.84 2.00 3.24
CA VAL A 105 4.98 1.28 4.21
C VAL A 105 3.91 2.20 4.75
N THR A 106 4.29 3.39 5.21
CA THR A 106 3.36 4.36 5.81
C THR A 106 2.27 4.77 4.82
N VAL A 107 2.64 5.09 3.57
CA VAL A 107 1.68 5.48 2.53
C VAL A 107 0.74 4.33 2.19
N CYS A 108 1.26 3.10 2.04
CA CYS A 108 0.44 1.92 1.75
C CYS A 108 -0.55 1.62 2.87
N THR A 109 -0.13 1.70 4.14
CA THR A 109 -1.01 1.48 5.29
C THR A 109 -2.10 2.55 5.36
N LEU A 110 -1.77 3.82 5.09
CA LEU A 110 -2.75 4.90 5.04
C LEU A 110 -3.75 4.73 3.88
N ARG A 111 -3.26 4.38 2.68
CA ARG A 111 -4.11 4.13 1.51
C ARG A 111 -5.08 2.97 1.76
N LEU A 112 -4.61 1.91 2.41
CA LEU A 112 -5.45 0.81 2.85
C LEU A 112 -6.50 1.29 3.87
N ALA A 113 -6.09 2.07 4.88
CA ALA A 113 -6.99 2.57 5.92
C ALA A 113 -8.11 3.48 5.38
N LEU A 114 -7.85 4.21 4.27
CA LEU A 114 -8.85 5.02 3.58
C LEU A 114 -9.87 4.20 2.78
N GLU A 115 -9.48 3.01 2.30
CA GLU A 115 -10.36 2.12 1.52
C GLU A 115 -11.28 1.29 2.42
N VAL A 116 -10.98 1.18 3.73
CA VAL A 116 -11.81 0.42 4.68
C VAL A 116 -13.19 1.06 4.84
N HIS A 117 -14.23 0.31 4.49
CA HIS A 117 -15.62 0.79 4.56
C HIS A 117 -16.20 0.75 5.98
N ALA A 118 -15.78 -0.19 6.84
CA ALA A 118 -16.26 -0.28 8.21
C ALA A 118 -15.11 -0.43 9.23
N TRP A 119 -14.86 0.63 9.99
CA TRP A 119 -13.92 0.59 11.12
C TRP A 119 -14.61 -0.06 12.33
N LYS A 120 -14.25 -1.32 12.60
CA LYS A 120 -14.70 -2.06 13.78
C LYS A 120 -13.60 -2.04 14.84
N TRP A 121 -14.01 -1.97 16.10
CA TRP A 121 -13.13 -1.99 17.28
C TRP A 121 -12.56 -3.38 17.55
#